data_AF-X1QNL0-F1
#
_entry.id   AF-X1QNL0-F1
#
_cell.length_a   1.000
_cell.length_b   1.000
_cell.length_c   1.000
_cell.angle_alpha   90.00
_cell.angle_beta   90.00
_cell.angle_gamma   90.00
#
_symmetry.space_group_name_H-M   'P 1'
#
loop_
_entity.id
_entity.type
_entity.pdbx_description
1 polymer ?
#
loop_
_entity_poly.entity_id
_entity_poly.type
_entity_poly.pdbx_seq_one_letter_code
_entity_poly.pdbx_strand_id
1 'polypeptide(L)' 'APSELTASYGSIYMFDETYTPGLVYLKKIKEKYSKSVWLNPEKLSGWKPHTREIIERVFPMYDLSIDGLEEAIKILI' A
#
# COMPACT_ATOMS: atom_id res chain seq x y z
N ALA A 1 5.11 4.84 10.68
CA ALA A 1 5.55 6.19 10.25
C ALA A 1 5.80 6.13 8.74
N PRO A 2 5.71 7.21 7.95
CA PRO A 2 5.91 7.12 6.50
C PRO A 2 7.36 6.75 6.10
N SER A 3 8.32 6.93 7.02
CA SER A 3 9.73 6.61 6.82
C SER A 3 9.98 5.15 6.44
N GLU A 4 9.19 4.20 6.93
CA GLU A 4 9.29 2.78 6.56
C GLU A 4 9.05 2.57 5.05
N LEU A 5 8.26 3.45 4.42
CA LEU A 5 8.03 3.43 2.97
C LEU A 5 9.06 4.24 2.19
N THR A 6 9.53 5.37 2.74
CA THR A 6 10.25 6.38 1.97
C THR A 6 11.75 6.45 2.24
N ALA A 7 12.22 6.06 3.42
CA ALA A 7 13.62 6.15 3.79
C ALA A 7 14.42 4.98 3.18
N SER A 8 15.62 5.28 2.71
CA SER A 8 16.66 4.26 2.57
C SER A 8 16.99 3.70 3.94
N TYR A 9 17.18 2.38 4.05
CA TYR A 9 17.28 1.68 5.34
C TYR A 9 16.06 1.89 6.25
N GLY A 10 14.87 2.02 5.64
CA GLY A 10 13.61 2.14 6.38
C GLY A 10 13.16 0.87 7.11
N SER A 11 13.94 -0.22 7.04
CA SER A 11 13.66 -1.46 7.75
C SER A 11 13.86 -1.28 9.26
N ILE A 12 12.94 -1.83 10.06
CA ILE A 12 13.04 -1.85 11.52
C ILE A 12 13.93 -2.99 12.03
N TYR A 13 14.38 -3.88 11.14
CA TYR A 13 15.24 -5.00 11.49
C TYR A 13 16.71 -4.57 11.47
N MET A 14 17.37 -4.70 12.62
CA MET A 14 18.73 -4.19 12.85
C MET A 14 19.80 -4.72 11.89
N PHE A 15 19.60 -5.92 11.33
CA PHE A 15 20.55 -6.57 10.41
C PHE A 15 20.12 -6.48 8.94
N ASP A 16 19.08 -5.72 8.65
CA ASP A 16 18.58 -5.53 7.31
C ASP A 16 19.25 -4.31 6.67
N GLU A 17 20.25 -4.57 5.83
CA GLU A 17 20.99 -3.55 5.09
C GLU A 17 20.26 -3.10 3.81
N THR A 18 18.95 -3.31 3.71
CA THR A 18 18.19 -2.92 2.53
C THR A 18 18.19 -1.40 2.33
N TYR A 19 19.01 -0.95 1.37
CA TYR A 19 19.00 0.43 0.90
C TYR A 19 17.70 0.81 0.17
N THR A 20 16.98 -0.20 -0.36
CA THR A 20 15.78 0.01 -1.19
C THR A 20 14.57 0.39 -0.33
N PRO A 21 13.96 1.58 -0.53
CA PRO A 21 12.78 1.99 0.22
C PRO A 21 11.57 1.05 0.00
N GLY A 22 10.74 0.88 1.02
CA GLY A 22 9.53 0.03 0.96
C GLY A 22 8.61 0.36 -0.22
N LEU A 23 8.47 1.65 -0.56
CA LEU A 23 7.67 2.11 -1.69
C LEU A 23 8.14 1.54 -3.04
N VAL A 24 9.44 1.27 -3.20
CA VAL A 24 9.98 0.67 -4.43
C VAL A 24 9.49 -0.77 -4.57
N TYR A 25 9.44 -1.53 -3.47
CA TYR A 25 8.89 -2.89 -3.49
C TYR A 25 7.40 -2.90 -3.81
N LEU A 26 6.62 -1.97 -3.25
CA LEU A 26 5.20 -1.82 -3.58
C LEU A 26 4.99 -1.55 -5.08
N LYS A 27 5.81 -0.68 -5.69
CA LYS A 27 5.77 -0.43 -7.13
C LYS A 27 6.10 -1.68 -7.94
N LYS A 28 7.13 -2.45 -7.55
CA LYS A 28 7.47 -3.73 -8.20
C LYS A 28 6.32 -4.75 -8.13
N ILE A 29 5.59 -4.81 -7.01
CA ILE A 29 4.40 -5.65 -6.87
C ILE A 29 3.32 -5.20 -7.86
N LYS A 30 3.04 -3.89 -7.95
CA LYS A 30 2.05 -3.36 -8.89
C LYS A 30 2.42 -3.61 -10.35
N GLU A 31 3.69 -3.47 -10.69
CA GLU A 31 4.22 -3.77 -12.04
C GLU A 31 4.05 -5.25 -12.40
N LYS A 32 4.36 -6.15 -11.45
CA LYS A 32 4.21 -7.61 -11.66
C LYS A 32 2.75 -8.06 -11.69
N TYR A 33 1.91 -7.45 -10.86
CA TYR A 33 0.48 -7.77 -10.73
C TYR A 33 -0.35 -6.52 -11.04
N SER A 34 -0.52 -6.23 -12.33
CA SER A 34 -1.22 -5.02 -12.80
C SER A 34 -2.65 -4.94 -12.27
N LYS A 35 -3.34 -6.08 -12.17
CA LYS A 35 -4.65 -6.23 -11.52
C LYS A 35 -4.46 -6.49 -10.02
N SER A 36 -4.19 -5.43 -9.28
CA SER A 36 -4.03 -5.46 -7.82
C SER A 36 -4.61 -4.20 -7.18
N VAL A 37 -5.14 -4.39 -5.97
CA VAL A 37 -5.77 -3.39 -5.10
C VAL A 37 -5.17 -3.47 -3.70
N TRP A 38 -5.42 -2.45 -2.90
CA TRP A 38 -5.06 -2.43 -1.48
C TRP A 38 -6.34 -2.38 -0.62
N LEU A 39 -6.48 -3.31 0.32
CA LEU A 39 -7.58 -3.32 1.28
C LEU A 39 -7.11 -2.68 2.59
N ASN A 40 -7.77 -1.60 2.98
CA ASN A 40 -7.42 -0.85 4.18
C ASN A 40 -8.15 -1.45 5.40
N PRO A 41 -7.41 -1.86 6.45
CA PRO A 41 -8.03 -2.34 7.68
C PRO A 41 -8.77 -1.21 8.42
N GLU A 42 -8.35 0.05 8.23
CA GLU A 42 -9.12 1.23 8.64
C GLU A 42 -10.19 1.60 7.61
N LYS A 43 -11.29 2.19 8.09
CA LYS A 43 -12.28 2.79 7.19
C LYS A 43 -11.68 3.99 6.46
N LEU A 44 -11.91 4.04 5.15
CA LEU A 44 -11.63 5.17 4.27
C LEU A 44 -12.58 6.33 4.60
N SER A 45 -12.29 6.99 5.71
CA SER A 45 -12.99 8.18 6.19
C SER A 45 -12.22 9.46 5.81
N GLY A 46 -12.71 10.62 6.29
CA GLY A 46 -12.08 11.92 6.04
C GLY A 46 -10.66 12.05 6.59
N TRP A 47 -10.29 11.30 7.65
CA TRP A 47 -8.91 11.29 8.12
C TRP A 47 -8.03 10.41 7.21
N LYS A 48 -6.93 10.99 6.75
CA LYS A 48 -6.03 10.36 5.78
C LYS A 48 -4.60 10.35 6.29
N PRO A 49 -4.16 9.26 6.93
CA PRO A 49 -2.77 9.12 7.35
C PRO A 49 -1.83 9.22 6.15
N HIS A 50 -0.67 9.84 6.33
CA HIS A 50 0.27 10.08 5.24
C HIS A 50 0.76 8.78 4.56
N THR A 51 0.91 7.69 5.32
CA THR A 51 1.20 6.36 4.78
C THR A 51 0.15 5.92 3.74
N ARG A 52 -1.15 6.10 4.04
CA ARG A 52 -2.24 5.79 3.12
C ARG A 52 -2.18 6.66 1.86
N GLU A 53 -1.89 7.95 2.04
CA GLU A 53 -1.72 8.91 0.94
C GLU A 53 -0.55 8.54 0.00
N ILE A 54 0.49 7.88 0.52
CA ILE A 54 1.60 7.41 -0.31
C ILE A 54 1.21 6.15 -1.07
N ILE A 55 0.58 5.17 -0.39
CA ILE A 55 0.25 3.87 -1.00
C ILE A 55 -0.90 4.00 -2.02
N GLU A 56 -1.87 4.90 -1.82
CA GLU A 56 -2.99 5.09 -2.75
C GLU A 56 -2.54 5.57 -4.15
N ARG A 57 -1.36 6.21 -4.23
CA ARG A 57 -0.76 6.64 -5.50
C ARG A 57 -0.24 5.45 -6.31
N VAL A 58 -0.20 4.25 -5.72
CA VAL A 58 0.28 3.01 -6.33
C VAL A 58 -0.87 2.03 -6.59
N PHE A 59 -1.83 1.92 -5.65
CA PHE A 59 -2.94 0.96 -5.73
C PHE A 59 -4.29 1.65 -5.58
N PRO A 60 -5.31 1.24 -6.36
CA PRO A 60 -6.71 1.48 -5.99
C PRO A 60 -6.98 0.88 -4.60
N MET A 61 -7.76 1.60 -3.80
CA MET A 61 -7.96 1.30 -2.38
C MET A 61 -9.42 1.14 -2.02
N TYR A 62 -9.71 0.15 -1.18
CA TYR A 62 -11.05 -0.13 -0.66
C TYR A 62 -10.97 -0.46 0.83
N ASP A 63 -12.11 -0.38 1.53
CA ASP A 63 -12.21 -0.85 2.91
C ASP A 63 -12.06 -2.38 2.96
N LEU A 64 -11.43 -2.89 4.02
CA LEU A 64 -11.46 -4.31 4.36
C LEU A 64 -12.83 -4.66 4.95
N SER A 65 -13.84 -4.70 4.08
CA SER A 65 -15.23 -5.05 4.37
C SER A 65 -15.81 -5.88 3.22
N ILE A 66 -17.00 -6.45 3.40
CA ILE A 66 -17.69 -7.19 2.34
C ILE A 66 -17.97 -6.25 1.15
N ASP A 67 -18.55 -5.08 1.40
CA ASP A 67 -18.83 -4.09 0.36
C ASP A 67 -17.55 -3.64 -0.35
N GLY A 68 -16.46 -3.40 0.40
CA GLY A 68 -15.18 -3.01 -0.18
C GLY A 68 -14.54 -4.11 -1.04
N LEU A 69 -14.71 -5.38 -0.66
CA LEU A 69 -14.28 -6.53 -1.46
C LEU A 69 -15.09 -6.63 -2.76
N GLU A 70 -16.40 -6.43 -2.70
CA GLU A 70 -17.25 -6.44 -3.90
C GLU A 70 -16.84 -5.33 -4.88
N GLU A 71 -16.61 -4.11 -4.40
CA GLU A 71 -16.12 -3.01 -5.24
C GLU A 71 -14.72 -3.26 -5.81
N ALA A 72 -13.82 -3.82 -5.00
CA ALA A 72 -12.49 -4.19 -5.44
C ALA A 72 -12.51 -5.22 -6.57
N ILE A 73 -13.36 -6.24 -6.47
CA ILE A 73 -13.45 -7.31 -7.48
C ILE A 73 -13.93 -6.74 -8.82
N LYS A 74 -14.87 -5.79 -8.84
CA LYS A 74 -15.41 -5.19 -10.08
C LYS A 74 -14.34 -4.60 -10.98
N ILE A 75 -13.27 -4.04 -10.41
CA ILE A 75 -12.18 -3.43 -11.19
C ILE A 75 -11.04 -4.40 -11.53
N LEU A 76 -11.07 -5.61 -10.96
CA LEU A 76 -10.06 -6.65 -11.16
C LEU A 76 -10.46 -7.66 -12.26
N ILE A 77 -11.66 -7.56 -12.82
CA ILE A 77 -12.16 -8.44 -13.88
C ILE A 77 -11.76 -7.91 -15.25
#